data_AF-A0A7D6CGA0-F1
#
_entry.id   AF-A0A7D6CGA0-F1
#
_cell.length_a   1.000
_cell.length_b   1.000
_cell.length_c   1.000
_cell.angle_alpha   90.00
_cell.angle_beta   90.00
_cell.angle_gamma   90.00
#
_symmetry.space_group_name_H-M   'P 1'
#
loop_
_entity.id
_entity.type
_entity.pdbx_description
1 polymer ?
#
loop_
_entity_poly.entity_id
_entity_poly.type
_entity_poly.pdbx_seq_one_letter_code
_entity_poly.pdbx_strand_id
1 'polypeptide(L)'
;MDSDLDYRRIARPTQRIVTGRVVRLLDGYPRELKIGQPVLVAVVTAASVMGLLLLAFRSLLSSGGGGARRTWKELRKGPEYLVTPLRLRDSTDRLCEVELHGHLPQSALHPADWVQITLKPQDPDLPPRVEQIVNLTTGQLLRPRHATVWTHLGPPLLLQAMLGALLILVVGAVVLLT
;
A
#
# COMPACT_ATOMS: atom_id res chain seq x y z
N MET A 1 38.28 3.27 -13.79
CA MET A 1 37.62 2.06 -13.27
C MET A 1 36.16 2.23 -13.62
N ASP A 2 35.87 1.87 -14.85
CA ASP A 2 34.76 2.35 -15.66
C ASP A 2 33.64 1.31 -15.67
N SER A 3 32.61 1.49 -14.84
CA SER A 3 31.42 0.62 -14.88
C SER A 3 30.10 1.38 -14.61
N ASP A 4 30.10 2.69 -14.83
CA ASP A 4 28.91 3.55 -14.69
C ASP A 4 28.26 3.96 -16.03
N LEU A 5 28.63 3.33 -17.15
CA LEU A 5 28.20 3.77 -18.50
C LEU A 5 27.08 2.94 -19.15
N ASP A 6 26.58 1.87 -18.52
CA ASP A 6 25.47 1.06 -19.04
C ASP A 6 24.09 1.42 -18.47
N TYR A 7 23.93 2.61 -17.90
CA TYR A 7 22.63 3.14 -17.44
C TYR A 7 21.66 3.50 -18.59
N ARG A 8 22.05 3.31 -19.87
CA ARG A 8 21.43 4.04 -20.99
C ARG A 8 20.09 3.52 -21.50
N ARG A 9 19.53 2.43 -20.97
CA ARG A 9 18.12 2.06 -21.23
C ARG A 9 17.59 1.01 -20.25
N ILE A 10 17.18 1.45 -19.06
CA ILE A 10 16.37 0.61 -18.18
C ILE A 10 15.03 0.37 -18.89
N ALA A 11 14.79 -0.87 -19.30
CA ALA A 11 13.56 -1.29 -19.92
C ALA A 11 12.47 -1.45 -18.87
N ARG A 12 11.24 -1.05 -19.22
CA ARG A 12 10.04 -1.36 -18.44
C ARG A 12 9.36 -2.52 -19.12
N PRO A 13 9.39 -3.73 -18.55
CA PRO A 13 8.72 -4.87 -19.15
C PRO A 13 7.21 -4.62 -19.19
N THR A 14 6.60 -4.87 -20.34
CA THR A 14 5.14 -4.79 -20.52
C THR A 14 4.47 -6.16 -20.37
N GLN A 15 5.27 -7.23 -20.35
CA GLN A 15 4.81 -8.59 -20.18
C GLN A 15 4.32 -8.83 -18.75
N ARG A 16 3.30 -9.68 -18.61
CA ARG A 16 2.79 -10.10 -17.30
C ARG A 16 3.74 -11.02 -16.55
N ILE A 17 4.54 -11.81 -17.25
CA ILE A 17 5.52 -12.72 -16.64
C ILE A 17 6.88 -12.39 -17.25
N VAL A 18 7.86 -12.17 -16.39
CA VAL A 18 9.25 -11.89 -16.78
C VAL A 18 10.16 -12.85 -16.03
N THR A 19 11.01 -13.54 -16.78
CA THR A 19 12.06 -14.38 -16.20
C THR A 19 13.40 -13.70 -16.43
N GLY A 20 14.21 -13.65 -15.38
CA GLY A 20 15.50 -12.97 -15.45
C GLY A 20 16.38 -13.24 -14.24
N ARG A 21 17.59 -12.71 -14.30
CA ARG A 21 18.59 -12.80 -13.25
C ARG A 21 18.55 -11.54 -12.40
N VAL A 22 18.51 -11.69 -11.08
CA VAL A 22 18.59 -10.59 -10.12
C VAL A 22 19.95 -9.91 -10.25
N VAL A 23 19.94 -8.61 -10.51
CA VAL A 23 21.15 -7.79 -10.51
C VAL A 23 21.38 -7.21 -9.13
N ARG A 24 20.37 -6.50 -8.61
CA ARG A 24 20.41 -5.91 -7.26
C ARG A 24 19.02 -5.50 -6.78
N LEU A 25 18.83 -5.53 -5.46
CA LEU A 25 17.82 -4.73 -4.77
C LEU A 25 18.40 -3.34 -4.52
N LEU A 26 17.60 -2.31 -4.78
CA LEU A 26 17.90 -0.93 -4.42
C LEU A 26 17.26 -0.57 -3.07
N ASP A 27 17.68 0.55 -2.48
CA ASP A 27 17.09 1.05 -1.25
C ASP A 27 15.61 1.37 -1.45
N GLY A 28 14.80 0.93 -0.49
CA GLY A 28 13.38 1.19 -0.51
C GLY A 28 13.08 2.65 -0.18
N TYR A 29 12.14 3.26 -0.90
CA TYR A 29 11.65 4.60 -0.60
C TYR A 29 10.17 4.55 -0.19
N PRO A 30 9.72 5.45 0.71
CA PRO A 30 8.32 5.54 1.06
C PRO A 30 7.54 6.17 -0.12
N ARG A 31 6.40 5.57 -0.45
CA ARG A 31 5.44 6.15 -1.40
C ARG A 31 4.07 6.24 -0.73
N GLU A 32 3.40 7.37 -0.91
CA GLU A 32 2.03 7.55 -0.43
C GLU A 32 1.04 6.82 -1.33
N LEU A 33 0.17 6.01 -0.73
CA LEU A 33 -0.97 5.44 -1.43
C LEU A 33 -1.99 6.56 -1.68
N LYS A 34 -2.31 6.81 -2.95
CA LYS A 34 -3.38 7.74 -3.33
C LYS A 34 -4.73 7.15 -2.87
N ILE A 35 -5.15 7.46 -1.64
CA ILE A 35 -6.53 7.24 -1.24
C ILE A 35 -7.36 8.30 -1.94
N GLY A 36 -8.36 7.87 -2.71
CA GLY A 36 -9.30 8.80 -3.32
C GLY A 36 -9.93 9.70 -2.25
N GLN A 37 -9.74 11.01 -2.40
CA GLN A 37 -10.32 12.03 -1.54
C GLN A 37 -11.80 11.78 -1.16
N PRO A 38 -12.70 11.32 -2.06
CA PRO A 38 -14.09 11.02 -1.67
C PRO A 38 -14.22 9.88 -0.65
N VAL A 39 -13.39 8.83 -0.73
CA VAL A 39 -13.41 7.71 0.21
C VAL A 39 -12.94 8.17 1.59
N LEU A 40 -11.87 8.98 1.62
CA LEU A 40 -11.38 9.54 2.86
C LEU A 40 -12.43 10.45 3.52
N VAL A 41 -13.07 11.32 2.74
CA VAL A 41 -14.15 12.20 3.22
C VAL A 41 -15.30 11.38 3.79
N ALA A 42 -15.76 10.33 3.09
CA ALA A 42 -16.85 9.48 3.57
C ALA A 42 -16.51 8.80 4.91
N VAL A 43 -15.34 8.17 5.00
CA VAL A 43 -14.90 7.46 6.22
C VAL A 43 -14.73 8.43 7.39
N VAL A 44 -14.08 9.58 7.18
CA VAL A 44 -13.86 10.58 8.23
C VAL A 44 -15.19 11.19 8.69
N THR A 45 -16.10 11.48 7.77
CA THR A 45 -17.41 12.06 8.10
C THR A 45 -18.22 11.08 8.94
N ALA A 46 -18.33 9.83 8.49
CA ALA A 46 -19.05 8.80 9.23
C ALA A 46 -18.42 8.53 10.61
N ALA A 47 -17.09 8.42 10.68
CA ALA A 47 -16.41 8.24 11.96
C ALA A 47 -16.60 9.46 12.88
N SER A 48 -16.62 10.68 12.35
CA SER A 48 -16.81 11.90 13.16
C SER A 48 -18.18 11.95 13.80
N VAL A 49 -19.24 11.54 13.11
CA VAL A 49 -20.60 11.46 13.67
C VAL A 49 -20.63 10.53 14.89
N MET A 50 -20.09 9.32 14.75
CA MET A 50 -20.03 8.37 15.87
C MET A 50 -19.12 8.88 17.01
N GLY A 51 -18.01 9.53 16.66
CA GLY A 51 -17.07 10.11 17.62
C GLY A 51 -17.67 11.27 18.44
N LEU A 52 -18.52 12.09 17.82
CA LEU A 52 -19.26 13.15 18.51
C LEU A 52 -20.33 12.58 19.43
N LEU A 53 -21.02 11.52 19.01
CA LEU A 53 -22.01 10.82 19.84
C LEU A 53 -21.38 10.20 21.08
N LEU A 54 -20.23 9.51 20.91
CA LEU A 54 -19.46 8.97 22.02
C LEU A 54 -18.90 10.07 22.93
N LEU A 55 -18.49 11.21 22.38
CA LEU A 55 -18.06 12.35 23.17
C LEU A 55 -19.20 12.94 23.99
N ALA A 56 -20.38 13.12 23.40
CA ALA A 56 -21.57 13.59 24.09
C ALA A 56 -21.97 12.63 25.23
N PHE A 57 -21.98 11.33 24.94
CA PHE A 57 -22.24 10.29 25.94
C PHE A 57 -21.20 10.30 27.08
N ARG A 58 -19.92 10.46 26.76
CA ARG A 58 -18.85 10.58 27.77
C ARG A 58 -18.93 11.86 28.59
N SER A 59 -19.32 12.98 27.97
CA SER A 59 -19.53 14.25 28.68
C SER A 59 -20.69 14.16 29.68
N LEU A 60 -21.67 13.31 29.41
CA LEU A 60 -22.77 12.99 30.34
C LEU A 60 -22.34 12.03 31.47
N LEU A 61 -21.27 11.26 31.29
CA LEU A 61 -20.81 10.21 32.21
C LEU A 61 -19.62 10.61 33.10
N SER A 62 -19.15 11.86 33.06
CA SER A 62 -18.08 12.40 33.94
C SER A 62 -16.76 11.60 33.99
N SER A 63 -16.44 10.78 32.99
CA SER A 63 -15.19 10.02 32.94
C SER A 63 -14.16 10.67 32.01
N GLY A 64 -13.17 11.34 32.63
CA GLY A 64 -12.02 11.91 31.96
C GLY A 64 -11.09 10.80 31.43
N GLY A 65 -11.21 10.49 30.14
CA GLY A 65 -10.35 9.53 29.45
C GLY A 65 -10.08 9.98 28.02
N GLY A 66 -9.12 10.89 27.86
CA GLY A 66 -8.70 11.44 26.58
C GLY A 66 -7.88 10.45 25.76
N GLY A 67 -8.54 9.62 24.96
CA GLY A 67 -7.86 8.85 23.91
C GLY A 67 -7.33 9.80 22.84
N ALA A 68 -6.04 9.68 22.52
CA ALA A 68 -5.35 10.50 21.53
C ALA A 68 -6.10 10.48 20.18
N ARG A 69 -6.75 11.60 19.83
CA ARG A 69 -7.37 11.80 18.50
C ARG A 69 -6.25 11.98 17.49
N ARG A 70 -6.13 11.07 16.53
CA ARG A 70 -5.28 11.30 15.34
C ARG A 70 -5.80 12.52 14.59
N THR A 71 -4.91 13.45 14.29
CA THR A 71 -5.26 14.76 13.73
C THR A 71 -5.67 14.63 12.26
N TRP A 72 -6.59 15.45 11.76
CA TRP A 72 -7.02 15.44 10.34
C TRP A 72 -5.85 15.55 9.35
N LYS A 73 -4.77 16.25 9.76
CA LYS A 73 -3.50 16.32 9.02
C LYS A 73 -2.79 14.98 8.88
N GLU A 74 -2.85 14.11 9.89
CA GLU A 74 -2.26 12.76 9.87
C GLU A 74 -3.09 11.80 9.01
N LEU A 75 -4.42 11.94 9.04
CA LEU A 75 -5.32 11.11 8.24
C LEU A 75 -5.32 11.49 6.75
N ARG A 76 -4.99 12.75 6.44
CA ARG A 76 -4.86 13.23 5.05
C ARG A 76 -3.59 12.71 4.37
N LYS A 77 -2.55 12.39 5.15
CA LYS A 77 -1.41 11.64 4.62
C LYS A 77 -1.86 10.21 4.34
N GLY A 78 -1.82 9.84 3.06
CA GLY A 78 -2.10 8.47 2.64
C GLY A 78 -1.14 7.49 3.33
N PRO A 79 -1.48 6.19 3.37
CA PRO A 79 -0.56 5.16 3.84
C PRO A 79 0.77 5.29 3.11
N GLU A 80 1.83 5.55 3.85
CA GLU A 80 3.18 5.40 3.31
C GLU A 80 3.45 3.89 3.27
N TYR A 81 3.73 3.38 2.08
CA TYR A 81 4.19 2.01 1.90
C TYR A 81 5.59 2.03 1.31
N LEU A 82 6.42 1.08 1.77
CA LEU A 82 7.77 0.94 1.26
C LEU A 82 7.73 0.36 -0.16
N VAL A 83 8.40 1.03 -1.08
CA VAL A 83 8.62 0.56 -2.44
C VAL A 83 10.11 0.28 -2.61
N THR A 84 10.44 -0.96 -2.92
CA THR A 84 11.83 -1.40 -3.14
C THR A 84 12.03 -1.68 -4.62
N PRO A 85 12.83 -0.87 -5.34
CA PRO A 85 13.13 -1.15 -6.74
C PRO A 85 14.01 -2.38 -6.87
N LEU A 86 13.64 -3.28 -7.78
CA LEU A 86 14.36 -4.50 -8.10
C LEU A 86 14.83 -4.41 -9.55
N ARG A 87 16.14 -4.57 -9.75
CA ARG A 87 16.75 -4.62 -11.08
C ARG A 87 17.07 -6.04 -11.49
N LEU A 88 16.68 -6.38 -12.71
CA LEU A 88 16.76 -7.70 -13.29
C LEU A 88 17.41 -7.61 -14.66
N ARG A 89 18.14 -8.64 -15.06
CA ARG A 89 18.50 -8.85 -16.46
C ARG A 89 17.59 -9.91 -17.04
N ASP A 90 16.84 -9.56 -18.07
CA ASP A 90 15.96 -10.52 -18.75
C ASP A 90 16.77 -11.54 -19.57
N SER A 91 16.08 -12.50 -20.18
CA SER A 91 16.70 -13.52 -21.05
C SER A 91 17.38 -12.94 -22.31
N THR A 92 17.10 -11.68 -22.65
CA THR A 92 17.73 -10.93 -23.75
C THR A 92 18.86 -10.02 -23.27
N ASP A 93 19.32 -10.22 -22.03
CA ASP A 93 20.35 -9.42 -21.33
C ASP A 93 19.99 -7.94 -21.16
N ARG A 94 18.70 -7.58 -21.26
CA ARG A 94 18.25 -6.21 -21.02
C ARG A 94 18.04 -5.97 -19.55
N LEU A 95 18.51 -4.81 -19.09
CA LEU A 95 18.28 -4.35 -17.72
C LEU A 95 16.83 -3.87 -17.59
N CYS A 96 16.04 -4.59 -16.80
CA CYS A 96 14.66 -4.29 -16.47
C CYS A 96 14.54 -3.83 -15.02
N GLU A 97 13.69 -2.84 -14.77
CA GLU A 97 13.37 -2.38 -13.42
C GLU A 97 11.90 -2.64 -13.11
N VAL A 98 11.66 -3.19 -11.92
CA VAL A 98 10.33 -3.52 -11.41
C VAL A 98 10.22 -3.05 -9.96
N GLU A 99 9.03 -2.69 -9.52
CA GLU A 99 8.81 -2.22 -8.16
C GLU A 99 8.27 -3.35 -7.27
N LEU A 100 8.98 -3.63 -6.18
CA LEU A 100 8.49 -4.51 -5.13
C LEU A 100 7.77 -3.67 -4.07
N HIS A 101 6.49 -3.95 -3.84
CA HIS A 101 5.69 -3.21 -2.87
C HIS A 101 5.63 -3.98 -1.55
N GLY A 102 5.98 -3.31 -0.46
CA GLY A 102 5.99 -3.87 0.88
C GLY A 102 7.33 -4.47 1.28
N HIS A 103 7.30 -5.34 2.28
CA HIS A 103 8.52 -5.92 2.85
C HIS A 103 8.80 -7.30 2.24
N LEU A 104 10.03 -7.49 1.78
CA LEU A 104 10.58 -8.79 1.41
C LEU A 104 11.76 -9.10 2.35
N PRO A 105 11.89 -10.32 2.86
CA PRO A 105 13.08 -10.70 3.62
C PRO A 105 14.33 -10.48 2.75
N GLN A 106 15.35 -9.81 3.29
CA GLN A 106 16.59 -9.53 2.55
C GLN A 106 17.32 -10.82 2.12
N SER A 107 17.13 -11.91 2.84
CA SER A 107 17.68 -13.23 2.52
C SER A 107 16.91 -13.99 1.42
N ALA A 108 15.80 -13.44 0.92
CA ALA A 108 14.94 -14.16 -0.03
C ALA A 108 15.38 -14.00 -1.50
N LEU A 109 16.17 -12.96 -1.80
CA LEU A 109 16.69 -12.67 -3.13
C LEU A 109 18.16 -12.28 -3.05
N HIS A 110 19.02 -13.09 -3.66
CA HIS A 110 20.43 -12.78 -3.79
C HIS A 110 20.74 -12.25 -5.20
N PRO A 111 21.75 -11.36 -5.34
CA PRO A 111 22.33 -11.06 -6.64
C PRO A 111 22.72 -12.37 -7.34
N ALA A 112 22.46 -12.43 -8.63
CA ALA A 112 22.62 -13.60 -9.49
C ALA A 112 21.54 -14.69 -9.43
N ASP A 113 20.54 -14.60 -8.55
CA ASP A 113 19.44 -15.56 -8.55
C ASP A 113 18.60 -15.48 -9.83
N TRP A 114 18.20 -16.64 -10.35
CA TRP A 114 17.22 -16.71 -11.42
C TRP A 114 15.83 -16.65 -10.82
N VAL A 115 15.02 -15.72 -11.30
CA VAL A 115 13.67 -15.49 -10.80
C VAL A 115 12.69 -15.40 -11.95
N GLN A 116 11.49 -15.92 -11.72
CA GLN A 116 10.32 -15.67 -12.53
C GLN A 116 9.37 -14.77 -11.75
N ILE A 117 9.01 -13.64 -12.34
CA ILE A 117 8.24 -12.60 -11.70
C ILE A 117 6.93 -12.40 -12.43
N THR A 118 5.84 -12.41 -11.68
CA THR A 118 4.53 -11.98 -12.16
C THR A 118 4.37 -10.49 -11.87
N LEU A 119 4.10 -9.73 -12.92
CA LEU A 119 3.98 -8.29 -12.92
C LEU A 119 2.51 -7.86 -13.05
N LYS A 120 2.19 -6.77 -12.37
CA LYS A 120 0.92 -6.07 -12.46
C LYS A 120 1.16 -4.66 -13.02
N PRO A 121 0.43 -4.26 -14.08
CA PRO A 121 0.52 -2.89 -14.60
C PRO A 121 0.09 -1.88 -13.54
N GLN A 122 0.71 -0.71 -13.56
CA GLN A 122 0.33 0.45 -12.75
C GLN A 122 0.41 1.74 -13.60
N ASP A 123 0.41 2.92 -12.99
CA ASP A 123 0.48 4.20 -13.70
C ASP A 123 1.57 4.16 -14.79
N PRO A 124 1.33 4.69 -16.01
CA PRO A 124 2.25 4.55 -17.14
C PRO A 124 3.66 5.08 -16.89
N ASP A 125 3.77 6.08 -16.01
CA ASP A 125 5.02 6.72 -15.64
C ASP A 125 5.86 5.90 -14.67
N LEU A 126 5.30 4.85 -14.07
CA LEU A 126 5.93 4.01 -13.06
C LEU A 126 6.36 2.65 -13.63
N PRO A 127 7.45 2.04 -13.13
CA PRO A 127 7.80 0.66 -13.46
C PRO A 127 6.70 -0.31 -13.02
N PRO A 128 6.50 -1.47 -13.66
CA PRO A 128 5.45 -2.40 -13.25
C PRO A 128 5.68 -2.94 -11.83
N ARG A 129 4.59 -3.22 -11.14
CA ARG A 129 4.60 -3.74 -9.77
C ARG A 129 4.77 -5.26 -9.78
N VAL A 130 5.57 -5.78 -8.85
CA VAL A 130 5.67 -7.21 -8.59
C VAL A 130 4.50 -7.72 -7.76
N GLU A 131 3.81 -8.75 -8.28
CA GLU A 131 2.74 -9.47 -7.58
C GLU A 131 3.25 -10.75 -6.92
N GLN A 132 4.11 -11.48 -7.62
CA GLN A 132 4.65 -12.76 -7.18
C GLN A 132 6.05 -12.96 -7.74
N ILE A 133 6.93 -13.57 -6.95
CA ILE A 133 8.28 -13.95 -7.37
C ILE A 133 8.45 -15.43 -7.09
N VAL A 134 8.92 -16.18 -8.08
CA VAL A 134 9.38 -17.54 -7.93
C VAL A 134 10.89 -17.49 -8.10
N ASN A 135 11.63 -17.76 -7.04
CA ASN A 135 13.08 -17.92 -7.13
C ASN A 135 13.35 -19.32 -7.69
N LEU A 136 13.79 -19.38 -8.94
CA LEU A 136 14.10 -20.61 -9.66
C LEU A 136 15.39 -21.25 -9.14
N THR A 137 16.30 -20.47 -8.55
CA THR A 137 17.52 -20.98 -7.91
C THR A 137 17.19 -21.75 -6.63
N THR A 138 16.34 -21.18 -5.77
CA THR A 138 16.04 -21.75 -4.44
C THR A 138 14.72 -22.54 -4.39
N GLY A 139 13.92 -22.49 -5.44
CA GLY A 139 12.57 -23.05 -5.49
C GLY A 139 11.54 -22.30 -4.63
N GLN A 140 11.91 -21.17 -4.04
CA GLN A 140 11.05 -20.45 -3.11
C GLN A 140 10.02 -19.58 -3.83
N LEU A 141 8.78 -19.66 -3.35
CA LEU A 141 7.70 -18.77 -3.75
C LEU A 141 7.59 -17.60 -2.78
N LEU A 142 7.77 -16.39 -3.29
CA LEU A 142 7.72 -15.15 -2.53
C LEU A 142 6.54 -14.30 -3.02
N ARG A 143 5.70 -13.88 -2.07
CA ARG A 143 4.57 -12.98 -2.33
C ARG A 143 4.76 -11.70 -1.52
N PRO A 144 5.19 -10.59 -2.14
CA PRO A 144 5.29 -9.31 -1.46
C PRO A 144 3.93 -8.91 -0.88
N ARG A 145 3.87 -8.69 0.44
CA ARG A 145 2.66 -8.23 1.11
C ARG A 145 2.63 -6.71 1.10
N HIS A 146 1.55 -6.15 0.57
CA HIS A 146 1.33 -4.70 0.58
C HIS A 146 0.53 -4.30 1.81
N ALA A 147 0.87 -3.14 2.39
CA ALA A 147 0.00 -2.49 3.36
C ALA A 147 -1.29 -2.07 2.65
N THR A 148 -2.43 -2.52 3.16
CA THR A 148 -3.74 -2.11 2.67
C THR A 148 -4.20 -0.85 3.41
N VAL A 149 -5.14 -0.11 2.82
CA VAL A 149 -5.81 1.03 3.48
C VAL A 149 -6.40 0.62 4.85
N TRP A 150 -6.79 -0.64 5.00
CA TRP A 150 -7.21 -1.24 6.27
C TRP A 150 -6.14 -1.22 7.35
N THR A 151 -4.90 -1.58 6.98
CA THR A 151 -3.76 -1.58 7.89
C THR A 151 -3.41 -0.16 8.33
N HIS A 152 -3.63 0.82 7.47
CA HIS A 152 -3.35 2.24 7.73
C HIS A 152 -4.40 2.93 8.60
N LEU A 153 -5.68 2.80 8.24
CA LEU A 153 -6.78 3.42 8.99
C LEU A 153 -6.94 2.79 10.38
N GLY A 154 -6.57 1.52 10.51
CA GLY A 154 -6.68 0.75 11.74
C GLY A 154 -8.10 0.23 11.97
N PRO A 155 -8.25 -0.97 12.58
CA PRO A 155 -9.56 -1.55 12.89
C PRO A 155 -10.53 -0.62 13.64
N PRO A 156 -10.08 0.19 14.64
CA PRO A 156 -10.99 1.04 15.40
C PRO A 156 -11.68 2.12 14.57
N LEU A 157 -10.96 2.77 13.65
CA LEU A 157 -11.50 3.87 12.86
C LEU A 157 -12.50 3.38 11.81
N LEU A 158 -12.25 2.20 11.23
CA LEU A 158 -13.20 1.55 10.32
C LEU A 158 -14.48 1.15 11.05
N LEU A 159 -14.37 0.59 12.25
CA LEU A 159 -15.53 0.19 13.04
C LEU A 159 -16.36 1.42 13.45
N GLN A 160 -15.70 2.51 13.83
CA GLN A 160 -16.36 3.78 14.11
C GLN A 160 -17.06 4.38 12.88
N ALA A 161 -16.45 4.29 11.70
CA ALA A 161 -17.05 4.72 10.44
C ALA A 161 -18.28 3.87 10.06
N MET A 162 -18.20 2.55 10.21
CA MET A 162 -19.34 1.65 9.95
C MET A 162 -20.54 1.97 10.84
N LEU A 163 -20.29 2.15 12.15
CA LEU A 163 -21.34 2.50 13.11
C LEU A 163 -21.96 3.88 12.80
N GLY A 164 -21.13 4.87 12.46
CA GLY A 164 -21.61 6.19 12.06
C GLY A 164 -22.43 6.16 10.78
N ALA A 165 -22.02 5.39 9.77
CA ALA A 165 -22.77 5.23 8.54
C ALA A 165 -24.13 4.56 8.76
N LEU A 166 -24.17 3.51 9.59
CA LEU A 166 -25.41 2.83 9.96
C LEU A 166 -26.39 3.80 10.65
N LEU A 167 -25.88 4.61 11.58
CA LEU A 167 -26.69 5.62 12.27
C LEU A 167 -27.28 6.64 11.29
N ILE A 168 -26.47 7.17 10.37
CA ILE A 168 -26.93 8.13 9.35
C ILE A 168 -28.05 7.53 8.51
N LEU A 169 -27.90 6.26 8.09
CA LEU A 169 -28.93 5.56 7.32
C LEU A 169 -30.22 5.39 8.10
N VAL A 170 -30.14 4.99 9.37
CA VAL A 170 -31.33 4.81 10.22
C VAL A 170 -32.04 6.15 10.44
N VAL A 171 -31.31 7.20 10.80
CA VAL A 171 -31.90 8.54 11.02
C VAL A 171 -32.50 9.09 9.72
N GLY A 172 -31.78 8.97 8.60
CA GLY A 172 -32.27 9.40 7.29
C GLY A 172 -33.54 8.65 6.89
N ALA A 173 -33.60 7.34 7.11
CA ALA A 173 -34.78 6.55 6.84
C ALA A 173 -35.97 6.98 7.70
N VAL A 174 -35.77 7.22 9.01
CA VAL A 174 -36.82 7.72 9.90
C VAL A 174 -37.34 9.08 9.42
N VAL A 175 -36.45 10.03 9.11
CA VAL A 175 -36.83 11.37 8.63
C VAL A 175 -37.59 11.31 7.29
N LEU A 176 -37.23 10.38 6.40
CA LEU A 176 -37.93 10.20 5.11
C LEU A 176 -39.30 9.51 5.26
N LEU A 177 -39.50 8.73 6.32
CA LEU A 177 -40.72 7.96 6.59
C LEU A 177 -41.73 8.72 7.46
N THR A 178 -41.33 9.84 8.06
CA THR A 178 -42.17 10.73 8.89
C THR A 178 -42.58 11.97 8.12
#